data_AF-A0A0G0F0T2-F1
#
_entry.id   AF-A0A0G0F0T2-F1
#
_cell.length_a   1.000
_cell.length_b   1.000
_cell.length_c   1.000
_cell.angle_alpha   90.00
_cell.angle_beta   90.00
_cell.angle_gamma   90.00
#
_symmetry.space_group_name_H-M   'P 1'
#
loop_
_entity.id
_entity.type
_entity.pdbx_description
1 polymer ?
#
loop_
_entity_poly.entity_id
_entity_poly.type
_entity_poly.pdbx_seq_one_letter_code
_entity_poly.pdbx_strand_id
1 'polypeptide(L)'
;MKKLLKLLLVSVFLINGISTSICTKKTSEKVCETAHYKLHDLIDDFKNYTTTNVGFHAGDLYQHSIWTALVVDHWFEKHELWTNGLDKRDRELAVLAALLHDIGKAGDLDFIFYTKPGHEINGLEYLMCKKTFYLAHGKTFDFVKFFKCLGISEEEIKIISILVGCHNQLGILLKKLPKKINKLDELSKFKSAVRDFFISIHNVLCLADYKKKIDSRLLKLIILICMADVKGSGKIFLHLPLKIFDFIITSSPDETHPEGYDNFTKFGYDSRGRKIFEFLLDFEK
;
A
#
# COMPACT_ATOMS: atom_id res chain seq x y z
N MET A 1 9.38 -20.69 8.27
CA MET A 1 8.39 -19.77 8.87
C MET A 1 8.77 -19.24 10.26
N LYS A 2 8.99 -20.06 11.31
CA LYS A 2 9.31 -19.53 12.67
C LYS A 2 10.50 -18.54 12.73
N LYS A 3 11.57 -18.78 11.95
CA LYS A 3 12.74 -17.88 11.84
C LYS A 3 12.44 -16.57 11.10
N LEU A 4 11.45 -16.60 10.21
CA LEU A 4 11.03 -15.48 9.34
C LEU A 4 10.00 -14.58 10.05
N LEU A 5 9.07 -15.17 10.80
CA LEU A 5 8.20 -14.45 11.73
C LEU A 5 9.03 -13.81 12.85
N LYS A 6 10.08 -14.50 13.33
CA LYS A 6 11.06 -13.92 14.25
C LYS A 6 11.85 -12.79 13.59
N LEU A 7 12.05 -12.79 12.28
CA LEU A 7 12.73 -11.71 11.53
C LEU A 7 11.80 -10.53 11.25
N LEU A 8 10.52 -10.76 10.93
CA LEU A 8 9.46 -9.74 10.84
C LEU A 8 9.16 -9.12 12.20
N LEU A 9 9.12 -9.94 13.27
CA LEU A 9 9.02 -9.46 14.63
C LEU A 9 10.33 -8.78 15.04
N VAL A 10 11.50 -9.30 14.72
CA VAL A 10 12.77 -8.63 15.07
C VAL A 10 12.96 -7.35 14.27
N SER A 11 12.54 -7.25 13.00
CA SER A 11 12.56 -6.00 12.25
C SER A 11 11.54 -5.03 12.82
N VAL A 12 10.30 -5.45 13.10
CA VAL A 12 9.29 -4.61 13.78
C VAL A 12 9.70 -4.20 15.20
N PHE A 13 10.47 -5.01 15.93
CA PHE A 13 10.91 -4.74 17.29
C PHE A 13 12.27 -4.01 17.37
N LEU A 14 13.15 -4.16 16.37
CA LEU A 14 14.38 -3.35 16.24
C LEU A 14 14.08 -1.90 15.82
N ILE A 15 12.85 -1.60 15.37
CA ILE A 15 12.35 -0.24 15.10
C ILE A 15 12.34 0.64 16.37
N ASN A 16 12.30 0.06 17.56
CA ASN A 16 12.33 0.84 18.81
C ASN A 16 13.73 1.15 19.35
N GLY A 17 14.82 0.84 18.63
CA GLY A 17 16.15 1.24 19.07
C GLY A 17 16.51 0.77 20.49
N ILE A 18 15.91 -0.33 20.96
CA ILE A 18 16.39 -1.04 22.14
C ILE A 18 17.61 -1.84 21.69
N SER A 19 18.68 -1.10 21.41
CA SER A 19 20.02 -1.60 21.65
C SER A 19 20.02 -2.05 23.10
N THR A 20 20.32 -3.31 23.34
CA THR A 20 20.57 -3.89 24.67
C THR A 20 21.86 -3.32 25.31
N SER A 21 22.21 -2.07 25.03
CA SER A 21 23.20 -1.30 25.77
C SER A 21 22.56 -0.80 27.05
N ILE A 22 22.66 -1.64 28.09
CA ILE A 22 22.83 -1.30 29.51
C ILE A 22 22.69 0.22 29.76
N CYS A 23 21.46 0.67 30.02
CA CYS A 23 21.21 2.00 30.55
C CYS A 23 20.18 1.87 31.67
N THR A 24 20.70 1.84 32.89
CA THR A 24 19.97 1.82 34.15
C THR A 24 19.16 3.11 34.33
N LYS A 25 17.93 3.19 33.77
CA LYS A 25 16.91 4.15 34.21
C LYS A 25 15.53 3.47 34.28
N LYS A 26 15.14 3.19 35.53
CA LYS A 26 14.09 2.28 35.98
C LYS A 26 12.66 2.84 35.90
N THR A 27 12.35 3.73 34.96
CA THR A 27 11.05 4.44 34.95
C THR A 27 10.26 4.45 33.63
N SER A 28 10.70 3.78 32.57
CA SER A 28 9.92 3.66 31.32
C SER A 28 9.55 2.24 30.88
N GLU A 29 10.02 1.19 31.57
CA GLU A 29 9.81 -0.22 31.15
C GLU A 29 8.39 -0.75 31.42
N LYS A 30 7.60 -0.11 32.28
CA LYS A 30 6.27 -0.63 32.67
C LYS A 30 5.15 -0.40 31.64
N VAL A 31 5.42 0.32 30.56
CA VAL A 31 4.38 0.74 29.59
C VAL A 31 4.23 -0.26 28.42
N CYS A 32 5.23 -1.10 28.13
CA CYS A 32 5.22 -1.97 26.94
C CYS A 32 5.17 -3.47 27.23
N GLU A 33 5.28 -3.94 28.48
CA GLU A 33 5.16 -5.37 28.83
C GLU A 33 3.77 -5.97 28.50
N THR A 34 2.78 -5.14 28.14
CA THR A 34 1.46 -5.58 27.65
C THR A 34 1.31 -5.58 26.13
N ALA A 35 2.36 -5.27 25.36
CA ALA A 35 2.34 -5.26 23.90
C ALA A 35 2.28 -6.66 23.27
N HIS A 36 2.46 -7.71 24.07
CA HIS A 36 2.28 -9.12 23.66
C HIS A 36 0.83 -9.48 23.26
N TYR A 37 -0.14 -8.58 23.45
CA TYR A 37 -1.59 -8.80 23.23
C TYR A 37 -2.16 -8.13 21.96
N LYS A 38 -1.39 -7.96 20.88
CA LYS A 38 -1.89 -7.17 19.73
C LYS A 38 -1.57 -7.72 18.35
N LEU A 39 -0.30 -7.79 17.92
CA LEU A 39 -0.05 -8.31 16.56
C LEU A 39 -0.34 -9.82 16.48
N HIS A 40 0.06 -10.57 17.52
CA HIS A 40 -0.15 -12.02 17.55
C HIS A 40 -1.62 -12.39 17.46
N ASP A 41 -2.49 -11.72 18.23
CA ASP A 41 -3.93 -12.00 18.23
C ASP A 41 -4.55 -11.70 16.87
N LEU A 42 -4.14 -10.61 16.21
CA LEU A 42 -4.60 -10.28 14.86
C LEU A 42 -4.11 -11.31 13.83
N ILE A 43 -2.86 -11.74 13.94
CA ILE A 43 -2.27 -12.74 13.03
C ILE A 43 -2.87 -14.13 13.26
N ASP A 44 -3.16 -14.50 14.50
CA ASP A 44 -3.89 -15.71 14.83
C ASP A 44 -5.33 -15.64 14.32
N ASP A 45 -5.97 -14.47 14.42
CA ASP A 45 -7.29 -14.24 13.86
C ASP A 45 -7.32 -14.48 12.35
N PHE A 46 -6.33 -13.98 11.61
CA PHE A 46 -6.21 -14.17 10.16
C PHE A 46 -6.15 -15.64 9.74
N LYS A 47 -5.70 -16.56 10.60
CA LYS A 47 -5.67 -18.00 10.30
C LYS A 47 -7.06 -18.63 10.24
N ASN A 48 -8.08 -17.98 10.81
CA ASN A 48 -9.45 -18.46 10.76
C ASN A 48 -10.14 -18.14 9.42
N TYR A 49 -9.60 -17.23 8.61
CA TYR A 49 -10.22 -16.77 7.37
C TYR A 49 -9.68 -17.56 6.19
N THR A 50 -10.45 -18.58 5.80
CA THR A 50 -10.05 -19.53 4.76
C THR A 50 -10.62 -19.18 3.40
N THR A 51 -9.89 -19.52 2.34
CA THR A 51 -10.37 -19.38 0.96
C THR A 51 -11.06 -20.66 0.48
N THR A 52 -12.19 -20.52 -0.20
CA THR A 52 -12.81 -21.62 -0.96
C THR A 52 -12.20 -21.79 -2.35
N ASN A 53 -11.31 -20.86 -2.77
CA ASN A 53 -10.70 -20.81 -4.08
C ASN A 53 -9.17 -20.84 -4.00
N VAL A 54 -8.62 -22.03 -3.73
CA VAL A 54 -7.17 -22.29 -3.63
C VAL A 54 -6.39 -22.09 -4.94
N GLY A 55 -7.08 -21.98 -6.08
CA GLY A 55 -6.44 -21.82 -7.39
C GLY A 55 -6.10 -20.38 -7.76
N PHE A 56 -6.81 -19.39 -7.19
CA PHE A 56 -6.64 -17.97 -7.52
C PHE A 56 -5.90 -17.15 -6.45
N HIS A 57 -5.91 -17.62 -5.20
CA HIS A 57 -5.19 -17.03 -4.10
C HIS A 57 -4.11 -18.02 -3.66
N ALA A 58 -2.89 -17.54 -3.50
CA ALA A 58 -1.87 -18.33 -2.84
C ALA A 58 -2.25 -18.35 -1.34
N GLY A 59 -3.03 -19.36 -0.96
CA GLY A 59 -3.36 -19.63 0.43
C GLY A 59 -4.51 -18.82 1.03
N ASP A 60 -4.68 -19.00 2.34
CA ASP A 60 -5.65 -18.29 3.18
C ASP A 60 -5.17 -16.86 3.51
N LEU A 61 -6.03 -16.03 4.13
CA LEU A 61 -5.75 -14.62 4.46
C LEU A 61 -4.39 -14.44 5.13
N TYR A 62 -4.08 -15.28 6.13
CA TYR A 62 -2.81 -15.27 6.85
C TYR A 62 -1.62 -15.48 5.93
N GLN A 63 -1.66 -16.49 5.05
CA GLN A 63 -0.53 -16.84 4.19
C GLN A 63 -0.29 -15.74 3.16
N HIS A 64 -1.36 -15.28 2.50
CA HIS A 64 -1.31 -14.21 1.52
C HIS A 64 -0.74 -12.92 2.12
N SER A 65 -1.25 -12.49 3.28
CA SER A 65 -0.77 -11.29 3.98
C SER A 65 0.72 -11.36 4.33
N ILE A 66 1.20 -12.53 4.80
CA ILE A 66 2.61 -12.74 5.10
C ILE A 66 3.46 -12.71 3.84
N TRP A 67 3.02 -13.35 2.75
CA TRP A 67 3.75 -13.36 1.49
C TRP A 67 3.85 -11.97 0.86
N THR A 68 2.76 -11.19 0.88
CA THR A 68 2.76 -9.80 0.42
C THR A 68 3.74 -8.94 1.22
N ALA A 69 3.77 -9.06 2.55
CA ALA A 69 4.72 -8.35 3.41
C ALA A 69 6.19 -8.73 3.12
N LEU A 70 6.47 -10.02 2.89
CA LEU A 70 7.81 -10.50 2.54
C LEU A 70 8.28 -10.04 1.17
N VAL A 71 7.37 -9.91 0.20
CA VAL A 71 7.68 -9.37 -1.13
C VAL A 71 8.14 -7.92 -1.00
N VAL A 72 7.40 -7.10 -0.26
CA VAL A 72 7.79 -5.69 -0.02
C VAL A 72 9.16 -5.63 0.63
N ASP A 73 9.36 -6.37 1.72
CA ASP A 73 10.63 -6.38 2.45
C ASP A 73 11.81 -6.77 1.55
N HIS A 74 11.62 -7.83 0.75
CA HIS A 74 12.61 -8.28 -0.23
C HIS A 74 12.92 -7.24 -1.30
N TRP A 75 11.91 -6.54 -1.83
CA TRP A 75 12.12 -5.50 -2.83
C TRP A 75 12.91 -4.31 -2.30
N PHE A 76 12.73 -3.95 -1.02
CA PHE A 76 13.60 -2.97 -0.37
C PHE A 76 15.05 -3.46 -0.22
N GLU A 77 15.25 -4.73 0.16
CA GLU A 77 16.60 -5.32 0.26
C GLU A 77 17.33 -5.42 -1.08
N LYS A 78 16.57 -5.59 -2.17
CA LYS A 78 17.10 -5.66 -3.53
C LYS A 78 17.19 -4.32 -4.23
N HIS A 79 16.74 -3.23 -3.58
CA HIS A 79 16.65 -1.90 -4.19
C HIS A 79 15.95 -1.93 -5.55
N GLU A 80 14.83 -2.65 -5.62
CA GLU A 80 14.02 -2.74 -6.83
C GLU A 80 13.47 -1.35 -7.20
N LEU A 81 13.16 -1.15 -8.48
CA LEU A 81 12.75 0.16 -9.02
C LEU A 81 11.66 0.87 -8.20
N TRP A 82 10.68 0.10 -7.72
CA TRP A 82 9.54 0.59 -6.93
C TRP A 82 9.92 1.15 -5.56
N THR A 83 11.13 0.84 -5.07
CA THR A 83 11.66 1.25 -3.77
C THR A 83 12.69 2.38 -3.87
N ASN A 84 13.05 2.80 -5.08
CA ASN A 84 14.07 3.83 -5.30
C ASN A 84 13.62 5.19 -4.71
N GLY A 85 14.48 5.75 -3.86
CA GLY A 85 14.24 7.02 -3.17
C GLY A 85 13.30 6.92 -1.96
N LEU A 86 12.90 5.71 -1.56
CA LEU A 86 12.19 5.47 -0.30
C LEU A 86 13.20 5.15 0.80
N ASP A 87 12.93 5.64 2.01
CA ASP A 87 13.84 5.48 3.14
C ASP A 87 13.53 4.23 4.00
N LYS A 88 14.24 4.10 5.12
CA LYS A 88 14.02 2.99 6.06
C LYS A 88 12.61 3.05 6.68
N ARG A 89 12.10 4.24 6.99
CA ARG A 89 10.78 4.39 7.59
C ARG A 89 9.69 4.03 6.60
N ASP A 90 9.87 4.36 5.32
CA ASP A 90 9.00 3.92 4.23
C ASP A 90 8.93 2.40 4.12
N ARG A 91 10.07 1.70 4.25
CA ARG A 91 10.09 0.23 4.32
C ARG A 91 9.21 -0.29 5.45
N GLU A 92 9.35 0.28 6.65
CA GLU A 92 8.60 -0.16 7.84
C GLU A 92 7.09 0.03 7.66
N LEU A 93 6.67 1.21 7.18
CA LEU A 93 5.26 1.52 6.91
C LEU A 93 4.70 0.64 5.79
N ALA A 94 5.47 0.43 4.72
CA ALA A 94 5.05 -0.40 3.59
C ALA A 94 4.92 -1.88 3.98
N VAL A 95 5.85 -2.43 4.76
CA VAL A 95 5.76 -3.83 5.25
C VAL A 95 4.54 -4.01 6.14
N LEU A 96 4.26 -3.05 7.03
CA LEU A 96 3.07 -3.10 7.88
C LEU A 96 1.78 -2.97 7.05
N ALA A 97 1.73 -2.04 6.10
CA ALA A 97 0.60 -1.90 5.19
C ALA A 97 0.38 -3.16 4.33
N ALA A 98 1.46 -3.78 3.84
CA ALA A 98 1.42 -5.03 3.10
C ALA A 98 0.90 -6.20 3.94
N LEU A 99 1.25 -6.26 5.23
CA LEU A 99 0.69 -7.25 6.15
C LEU A 99 -0.81 -7.04 6.40
N LEU A 100 -1.27 -5.79 6.37
CA LEU A 100 -2.66 -5.40 6.68
C LEU A 100 -3.52 -5.12 5.45
N HIS A 101 -2.99 -5.24 4.23
CA HIS A 101 -3.68 -4.75 3.00
C HIS A 101 -5.07 -5.38 2.81
N ASP A 102 -5.20 -6.64 3.19
CA ASP A 102 -6.44 -7.42 3.07
C ASP A 102 -7.25 -7.49 4.38
N ILE A 103 -6.93 -6.68 5.38
CA ILE A 103 -7.57 -6.75 6.71
C ILE A 103 -9.08 -6.52 6.66
N GLY A 104 -9.58 -5.79 5.67
CA GLY A 104 -11.02 -5.60 5.47
C GLY A 104 -11.77 -6.85 5.01
N LYS A 105 -11.07 -7.95 4.73
CA LYS A 105 -11.67 -9.28 4.52
C LYS A 105 -11.94 -10.01 5.84
N ALA A 106 -11.47 -9.46 6.96
CA ALA A 106 -11.67 -9.97 8.31
C ALA A 106 -12.42 -8.97 9.20
N GLY A 107 -12.61 -9.33 10.47
CA GLY A 107 -13.13 -8.41 11.50
C GLY A 107 -14.64 -8.31 11.57
N ASP A 108 -15.37 -9.04 10.72
CA ASP A 108 -16.84 -9.06 10.62
C ASP A 108 -17.46 -10.39 11.08
N LEU A 109 -16.65 -11.30 11.63
CA LEU A 109 -17.03 -12.67 12.03
C LEU A 109 -17.55 -13.55 10.88
N ASP A 110 -17.36 -13.13 9.63
CA ASP A 110 -17.53 -13.98 8.46
C ASP A 110 -16.17 -14.55 8.02
N PHE A 111 -15.97 -15.84 8.29
CA PHE A 111 -14.69 -16.51 8.08
C PHE A 111 -14.43 -16.93 6.62
N ILE A 112 -15.35 -16.59 5.70
CA ILE A 112 -15.15 -16.81 4.26
C ILE A 112 -14.36 -15.63 3.69
N PHE A 113 -13.09 -15.86 3.36
CA PHE A 113 -12.18 -14.83 2.85
C PHE A 113 -12.47 -14.39 1.40
N TYR A 114 -13.01 -15.30 0.58
CA TYR A 114 -13.05 -15.10 -0.88
C TYR A 114 -14.09 -14.04 -1.28
N THR A 115 -13.60 -12.99 -1.97
CA THR A 115 -14.41 -11.95 -2.62
C THR A 115 -15.35 -11.19 -1.69
N LYS A 116 -14.80 -10.46 -0.71
CA LYS A 116 -15.56 -9.45 0.04
C LYS A 116 -15.53 -8.10 -0.70
N PRO A 117 -16.64 -7.64 -1.29
CA PRO A 117 -16.68 -6.34 -1.96
C PRO A 117 -16.39 -5.21 -0.97
N GLY A 118 -15.57 -4.24 -1.38
CA GLY A 118 -15.24 -3.07 -0.55
C GLY A 118 -14.33 -3.37 0.63
N HIS A 119 -13.64 -4.51 0.66
CA HIS A 119 -12.68 -4.84 1.72
C HIS A 119 -11.54 -3.83 1.82
N GLU A 120 -11.20 -3.13 0.73
CA GLU A 120 -10.21 -2.06 0.73
C GLU A 120 -10.67 -0.91 1.64
N ILE A 121 -11.95 -0.54 1.53
CA ILE A 121 -12.56 0.54 2.32
C ILE A 121 -12.80 0.08 3.76
N ASN A 122 -13.31 -1.15 3.97
CA ASN A 122 -13.45 -1.72 5.31
C ASN A 122 -12.10 -1.74 6.05
N GLY A 123 -11.02 -2.13 5.35
CA GLY A 123 -9.67 -2.17 5.90
C GLY A 123 -9.20 -0.79 6.33
N LEU A 124 -9.35 0.21 5.46
CA LEU A 124 -9.09 1.61 5.80
C LEU A 124 -9.89 2.06 7.03
N GLU A 125 -11.18 1.76 7.08
CA GLU A 125 -12.06 2.19 8.18
C GLU A 125 -11.69 1.53 9.51
N TYR A 126 -11.25 0.27 9.51
CA TYR A 126 -10.72 -0.38 10.71
C TYR A 126 -9.48 0.34 11.23
N LEU A 127 -8.52 0.63 10.36
CA LEU A 127 -7.26 1.29 10.76
C LEU A 127 -7.48 2.74 11.22
N MET A 128 -8.44 3.43 10.62
CA MET A 128 -8.88 4.77 11.00
C MET A 128 -9.85 4.79 12.20
N CYS A 129 -10.14 3.63 12.81
CA CYS A 129 -11.08 3.47 13.93
C CYS A 129 -12.49 4.01 13.65
N LYS A 130 -12.90 4.01 12.38
CA LYS A 130 -14.26 4.36 11.93
C LYS A 130 -15.19 3.15 11.94
N LYS A 131 -14.61 1.95 11.97
CA LYS A 131 -15.32 0.67 12.03
C LYS A 131 -14.66 -0.22 13.08
N THR A 132 -15.45 -0.99 13.81
CA THR A 132 -14.97 -1.95 14.82
C THR A 132 -14.50 -3.24 14.15
N PHE A 133 -13.30 -3.70 14.51
CA PHE A 133 -12.80 -5.02 14.11
C PHE A 133 -13.01 -6.03 15.24
N TYR A 134 -13.74 -7.12 14.95
CA TYR A 134 -13.96 -8.21 15.90
C TYR A 134 -13.04 -9.40 15.60
N LEU A 135 -12.32 -9.85 16.62
CA LEU A 135 -11.57 -11.11 16.60
C LEU A 135 -12.56 -12.29 16.66
N ALA A 136 -12.13 -13.46 16.22
CA ALA A 136 -12.96 -14.68 16.15
C ALA A 136 -13.62 -15.07 17.48
N HIS A 137 -13.00 -14.75 18.61
CA HIS A 137 -13.57 -14.96 19.95
C HIS A 137 -14.49 -13.81 20.42
N GLY A 138 -14.93 -12.95 19.52
CA GLY A 138 -15.91 -11.88 19.75
C GLY A 138 -15.40 -10.63 20.47
N LYS A 139 -14.11 -10.54 20.84
CA LYS A 139 -13.56 -9.29 21.41
C LYS A 139 -13.11 -8.36 20.30
N THR A 140 -13.04 -7.07 20.59
CA THR A 140 -12.59 -6.05 19.64
C THR A 140 -11.08 -5.93 19.62
N PHE A 141 -10.53 -5.59 18.45
CA PHE A 141 -9.13 -5.22 18.29
C PHE A 141 -8.95 -3.69 18.41
N ASP A 142 -8.01 -3.26 19.25
CA ASP A 142 -7.74 -1.83 19.49
C ASP A 142 -6.56 -1.33 18.64
N PHE A 143 -6.87 -0.80 17.45
CA PHE A 143 -5.86 -0.27 16.54
C PHE A 143 -5.13 0.95 17.08
N VAL A 144 -5.79 1.83 17.84
CA VAL A 144 -5.14 3.01 18.47
C VAL A 144 -4.02 2.54 19.38
N LYS A 145 -4.33 1.61 20.28
CA LYS A 145 -3.37 1.06 21.23
C LYS A 145 -2.31 0.21 20.53
N PHE A 146 -2.63 -0.45 19.40
CA PHE A 146 -1.67 -1.18 18.58
C PHE A 146 -0.64 -0.24 17.95
N PHE A 147 -1.08 0.77 17.21
CA PHE A 147 -0.20 1.75 16.55
C PHE A 147 0.63 2.56 17.54
N LYS A 148 0.05 2.96 18.68
CA LYS A 148 0.79 3.63 19.75
C LYS A 148 1.94 2.78 20.30
N CYS A 149 1.75 1.47 20.43
CA CYS A 149 2.82 0.55 20.87
C CYS A 149 3.92 0.37 19.83
N LEU A 150 3.60 0.54 18.55
CA LEU A 150 4.57 0.49 17.45
C LEU A 150 5.28 1.84 17.21
N GLY A 151 4.95 2.89 17.97
CA GLY A 151 5.48 4.22 17.73
C GLY A 151 5.07 4.79 16.36
N ILE A 152 3.87 4.43 15.88
CA ILE A 152 3.31 4.94 14.63
C ILE A 152 2.52 6.21 14.95
N SER A 153 2.90 7.33 14.32
CA SER A 153 2.22 8.61 14.47
C SER A 153 0.87 8.64 13.75
N GLU A 154 -0.01 9.58 14.10
CA GLU A 154 -1.33 9.71 13.46
C GLU A 154 -1.24 9.88 11.94
N GLU A 155 -0.26 10.67 11.47
CA GLU A 155 -0.02 10.85 10.04
C GLU A 155 0.40 9.55 9.35
N GLU A 156 1.21 8.74 10.01
CA GLU A 156 1.62 7.44 9.48
C GLU A 156 0.48 6.42 9.50
N ILE A 157 -0.42 6.48 10.48
CA ILE A 157 -1.68 5.71 10.46
C ILE A 157 -2.49 6.08 9.21
N LYS A 158 -2.59 7.37 8.86
CA LYS A 158 -3.27 7.81 7.63
C LYS A 158 -2.58 7.26 6.39
N ILE A 159 -1.24 7.32 6.32
CA ILE A 159 -0.48 6.74 5.20
C ILE A 159 -0.75 5.23 5.08
N ILE A 160 -0.59 4.45 6.14
CA ILE A 160 -0.87 3.00 6.12
C ILE A 160 -2.32 2.74 5.68
N SER A 161 -3.28 3.50 6.20
CA SER A 161 -4.70 3.38 5.85
C SER A 161 -4.98 3.68 4.39
N ILE A 162 -4.30 4.67 3.80
CA ILE A 162 -4.36 4.97 2.36
C ILE A 162 -3.78 3.81 1.56
N LEU A 163 -2.63 3.27 1.96
CA LEU A 163 -2.01 2.14 1.29
C LEU A 163 -2.93 0.91 1.27
N VAL A 164 -3.58 0.62 2.40
CA VAL A 164 -4.61 -0.42 2.51
C VAL A 164 -5.83 -0.08 1.63
N GLY A 165 -6.34 1.15 1.66
CA GLY A 165 -7.49 1.54 0.84
C GLY A 165 -7.23 1.56 -0.67
N CYS A 166 -5.97 1.71 -1.09
CA CYS A 166 -5.58 1.81 -2.49
C CYS A 166 -5.05 0.50 -3.10
N HIS A 167 -4.86 -0.59 -2.34
CA HIS A 167 -4.08 -1.75 -2.79
C HIS A 167 -4.61 -2.45 -4.06
N ASN A 168 -5.89 -2.31 -4.41
CA ASN A 168 -6.46 -2.87 -5.65
C ASN A 168 -6.55 -1.88 -6.83
N GLN A 169 -6.26 -0.59 -6.62
CA GLN A 169 -6.55 0.45 -7.61
C GLN A 169 -5.72 0.32 -8.89
N LEU A 170 -4.44 -0.07 -8.76
CA LEU A 170 -3.62 -0.33 -9.94
C LEU A 170 -4.13 -1.53 -10.74
N GLY A 171 -4.58 -2.59 -10.07
CA GLY A 171 -5.19 -3.74 -10.74
C GLY A 171 -6.45 -3.36 -11.54
N ILE A 172 -7.27 -2.45 -11.01
CA ILE A 172 -8.45 -1.91 -11.72
C ILE A 172 -8.02 -1.09 -12.94
N LEU A 173 -7.01 -0.22 -12.79
CA LEU A 173 -6.44 0.54 -13.91
C LEU A 173 -5.98 -0.39 -15.02
N LEU A 174 -5.14 -1.38 -14.70
CA LEU A 174 -4.55 -2.30 -15.68
C LEU A 174 -5.61 -3.11 -16.45
N LYS A 175 -6.72 -3.48 -15.80
CA LYS A 175 -7.86 -4.16 -16.46
C LYS A 175 -8.59 -3.26 -17.46
N LYS A 176 -8.60 -1.94 -17.23
CA LYS A 176 -9.23 -0.95 -18.12
C LYS A 176 -8.33 -0.53 -19.28
N LEU A 177 -7.01 -0.73 -19.18
CA LEU A 177 -6.07 -0.32 -20.21
C LEU A 177 -6.25 -1.17 -21.50
N PRO A 178 -6.21 -0.54 -22.68
CA PRO A 178 -6.24 -1.28 -23.94
C PRO A 178 -4.97 -2.12 -24.10
N LYS A 179 -5.09 -3.35 -24.63
CA LYS A 179 -3.96 -4.27 -24.83
C LYS A 179 -2.89 -3.74 -25.81
N LYS A 180 -3.27 -2.84 -26.72
CA LYS A 180 -2.40 -2.13 -27.66
C LYS A 180 -2.90 -0.68 -27.76
N ILE A 181 -1.99 0.27 -27.95
CA ILE A 181 -2.30 1.68 -28.18
C ILE A 181 -1.82 2.01 -29.58
N ASN A 182 -2.64 1.69 -30.57
CA ASN A 182 -2.39 1.86 -31.99
C ASN A 182 -3.35 2.88 -32.63
N LYS A 183 -4.41 3.30 -31.92
CA LYS A 183 -5.44 4.21 -32.43
C LYS A 183 -5.70 5.38 -31.47
N LEU A 184 -6.18 6.51 -32.02
CA LEU A 184 -6.55 7.70 -31.25
C LEU A 184 -7.60 7.38 -30.16
N ASP A 185 -8.58 6.52 -30.47
CA ASP A 185 -9.61 6.09 -29.52
C ASP A 185 -9.04 5.33 -28.30
N GLU A 186 -7.93 4.61 -28.49
CA GLU A 186 -7.27 3.88 -27.40
C GLU A 186 -6.52 4.83 -26.47
N LEU A 187 -6.00 5.95 -27.00
CA LEU A 187 -5.40 7.01 -26.19
C LEU A 187 -6.44 7.70 -25.30
N SER A 188 -7.65 7.97 -25.81
CA SER A 188 -8.74 8.53 -25.00
C SER A 188 -9.18 7.58 -23.89
N LYS A 189 -9.28 6.27 -24.18
CA LYS A 189 -9.57 5.25 -23.16
C LYS A 189 -8.48 5.17 -22.09
N PHE A 190 -7.21 5.21 -22.51
CA PHE A 190 -6.07 5.25 -21.60
C PHE A 190 -6.16 6.44 -20.64
N LYS A 191 -6.39 7.65 -21.16
CA LYS A 191 -6.55 8.88 -20.35
C LYS A 191 -7.69 8.78 -19.36
N SER A 192 -8.86 8.29 -19.80
CA SER A 192 -10.00 8.09 -18.91
C SER A 192 -9.66 7.10 -17.79
N ALA A 193 -8.96 6.02 -18.08
CA ALA A 193 -8.59 5.03 -17.09
C ALA A 193 -7.60 5.60 -16.05
N VAL A 194 -6.60 6.37 -16.49
CA VAL A 194 -5.64 7.07 -15.60
C VAL A 194 -6.37 8.10 -14.73
N ARG A 195 -7.29 8.87 -15.29
CA ARG A 195 -8.13 9.81 -14.52
C ARG A 195 -8.94 9.09 -13.45
N ASP A 196 -9.60 7.98 -13.80
CA ASP A 196 -10.37 7.18 -12.85
C ASP A 196 -9.50 6.65 -11.70
N PHE A 197 -8.25 6.29 -11.98
CA PHE A 197 -7.28 5.85 -10.96
C PHE A 197 -6.92 6.96 -9.97
N PHE A 198 -6.67 8.19 -10.45
CA PHE A 198 -6.42 9.31 -9.54
C PHE A 198 -7.66 9.74 -8.76
N ILE A 199 -8.86 9.68 -9.37
CA ILE A 199 -10.12 9.91 -8.66
C ILE A 199 -10.31 8.89 -7.54
N SER A 200 -10.04 7.61 -7.80
CA SER A 200 -10.18 6.58 -6.76
C SER A 200 -9.18 6.75 -5.63
N ILE A 201 -7.93 7.11 -5.92
CA ILE A 201 -6.95 7.48 -4.88
C ILE A 201 -7.44 8.70 -4.10
N HIS A 202 -7.89 9.77 -4.75
CA HIS A 202 -8.40 10.97 -4.08
C HIS A 202 -9.56 10.66 -3.11
N ASN A 203 -10.49 9.79 -3.51
CA ASN A 203 -11.57 9.34 -2.62
C ASN A 203 -11.04 8.64 -1.37
N VAL A 204 -9.99 7.81 -1.50
CA VAL A 204 -9.32 7.16 -0.37
C VAL A 204 -8.65 8.18 0.55
N LEU A 205 -7.97 9.20 -0.01
CA LEU A 205 -7.37 10.28 0.79
C LEU A 205 -8.42 11.05 1.61
N CYS A 206 -9.56 11.35 1.00
CA CYS A 206 -10.69 12.00 1.67
C CYS A 206 -11.22 11.13 2.83
N LEU A 207 -11.36 9.82 2.61
CA LEU A 207 -11.77 8.88 3.65
C LEU A 207 -10.74 8.75 4.78
N ALA A 208 -9.44 8.87 4.48
CA ALA A 208 -8.37 8.87 5.48
C ALA A 208 -8.18 10.22 6.19
N ASP A 209 -8.96 11.25 5.83
CA ASP A 209 -8.76 12.63 6.28
C ASP A 209 -7.31 13.14 6.04
N TYR A 210 -6.74 12.78 4.90
CA TYR A 210 -5.40 13.17 4.51
C TYR A 210 -5.45 14.43 3.66
N LYS A 211 -4.99 15.56 4.23
CA LYS A 211 -5.11 16.89 3.61
C LYS A 211 -3.95 17.25 2.68
N LYS A 212 -2.84 16.51 2.73
CA LYS A 212 -1.68 16.78 1.88
C LYS A 212 -1.95 16.30 0.45
N LYS A 213 -1.24 16.92 -0.50
CA LYS A 213 -1.23 16.46 -1.89
C LYS A 213 -0.57 15.08 -1.99
N ILE A 214 -0.90 14.36 -3.05
CA ILE A 214 -0.22 13.10 -3.39
C ILE A 214 1.14 13.48 -3.96
N ASP A 215 2.20 13.21 -3.20
CA ASP A 215 3.57 13.36 -3.66
C ASP A 215 4.07 12.07 -4.34
N SER A 216 5.25 12.16 -4.98
CA SER A 216 5.86 11.01 -5.65
C SER A 216 6.18 9.86 -4.70
N ARG A 217 6.43 10.15 -3.42
CA ARG A 217 6.73 9.15 -2.37
C ARG A 217 5.48 8.32 -2.07
N LEU A 218 4.35 8.95 -1.77
CA LEU A 218 3.08 8.27 -1.48
C LEU A 218 2.60 7.47 -2.68
N LEU A 219 2.70 8.03 -3.89
CA LEU A 219 2.32 7.33 -5.12
C LEU A 219 3.17 6.06 -5.35
N LYS A 220 4.48 6.12 -5.11
CA LYS A 220 5.36 4.94 -5.15
C LYS A 220 4.95 3.88 -4.14
N LEU A 221 4.64 4.27 -2.90
CA LEU A 221 4.17 3.35 -1.87
C LEU A 221 2.84 2.70 -2.27
N ILE A 222 1.89 3.46 -2.83
CA ILE A 222 0.61 2.91 -3.32
C ILE A 222 0.85 1.83 -4.39
N ILE A 223 1.69 2.15 -5.39
CA ILE A 223 2.02 1.21 -6.47
C ILE A 223 2.74 -0.02 -5.91
N LEU A 224 3.70 0.18 -5.00
CA LEU A 224 4.46 -0.89 -4.35
C LEU A 224 3.52 -1.91 -3.70
N ILE A 225 2.53 -1.46 -2.92
CA ILE A 225 1.57 -2.34 -2.24
C ILE A 225 0.67 -3.08 -3.24
N CYS A 226 0.17 -2.39 -4.27
CA CYS A 226 -0.62 -3.05 -5.33
C CYS A 226 0.17 -4.17 -6.03
N MET A 227 1.44 -3.91 -6.32
CA MET A 227 2.31 -4.86 -7.03
C MET A 227 2.72 -6.03 -6.14
N ALA A 228 2.95 -5.75 -4.85
CA ALA A 228 3.28 -6.76 -3.86
C ALA A 228 2.10 -7.72 -3.60
N ASP A 229 0.86 -7.22 -3.57
CA ASP A 229 -0.35 -8.04 -3.45
C ASP A 229 -0.44 -9.06 -4.60
N VAL A 230 -0.34 -8.60 -5.86
CA VAL A 230 -0.33 -9.48 -7.03
C VAL A 230 0.80 -10.51 -6.95
N LYS A 231 2.01 -10.10 -6.58
CA LYS A 231 3.16 -10.99 -6.47
C LYS A 231 3.01 -12.00 -5.31
N GLY A 232 2.46 -11.57 -4.17
CA GLY A 232 2.16 -12.37 -3.00
C GLY A 232 1.15 -13.48 -3.28
N SER A 233 0.21 -13.23 -4.20
CA SER A 233 -0.76 -14.23 -4.68
C SER A 233 -0.15 -15.35 -5.56
N GLY A 234 1.17 -15.39 -5.74
CA GLY A 234 1.87 -16.38 -6.56
C GLY A 234 1.70 -16.21 -8.08
N LYS A 235 0.94 -15.20 -8.52
CA LYS A 235 0.76 -14.90 -9.94
C LYS A 235 2.00 -14.19 -10.49
N ILE A 236 2.76 -14.92 -11.30
CA ILE A 236 3.88 -14.38 -12.09
C ILE A 236 3.30 -13.70 -13.33
N PHE A 237 2.64 -12.56 -13.17
CA PHE A 237 2.18 -11.75 -14.30
C PHE A 237 2.54 -10.29 -14.09
N LEU A 238 3.83 -9.98 -14.00
CA LEU A 238 4.27 -8.60 -13.96
C LEU A 238 5.43 -8.39 -14.94
N HIS A 239 5.13 -8.52 -16.22
CA HIS A 239 5.74 -7.66 -17.22
C HIS A 239 4.91 -6.38 -17.30
N LEU A 240 4.83 -5.63 -16.18
CA LEU A 240 4.36 -4.26 -16.28
C LEU A 240 5.43 -3.51 -17.09
N PRO A 241 5.12 -2.93 -18.26
CA PRO A 241 6.11 -2.20 -19.01
C PRO A 241 6.60 -1.05 -18.12
N LEU A 242 7.91 -0.98 -17.84
CA LEU A 242 8.55 0.06 -17.03
C LEU A 242 8.06 1.47 -17.43
N LYS A 243 7.76 1.66 -18.71
CA LYS A 243 7.19 2.88 -19.28
C LYS A 243 5.85 3.32 -18.67
N ILE A 244 4.98 2.39 -18.25
CA ILE A 244 3.70 2.72 -17.59
C ILE A 244 3.97 3.22 -16.18
N PHE A 245 4.92 2.61 -15.48
CA PHE A 245 5.32 3.06 -14.14
C PHE A 245 5.92 4.45 -14.18
N ASP A 246 6.92 4.67 -15.05
CA ASP A 246 7.54 5.97 -15.24
C ASP A 246 6.49 7.02 -15.60
N PHE A 247 5.57 6.68 -16.53
CA PHE A 247 4.45 7.54 -16.88
C PHE A 247 3.59 7.93 -15.66
N ILE A 248 3.13 6.97 -14.86
CA ILE A 248 2.28 7.24 -13.68
C ILE A 248 3.01 8.16 -12.69
N ILE A 249 4.29 7.89 -12.42
CA ILE A 249 5.10 8.71 -11.50
C ILE A 249 5.27 10.14 -12.06
N THR A 250 5.59 10.28 -13.34
CA THR A 250 5.75 11.60 -13.99
C THR A 250 4.45 12.35 -14.22
N SER A 251 3.31 11.66 -14.22
CA SER A 251 1.98 12.26 -14.34
C SER A 251 1.40 12.69 -13.00
N SER A 252 2.09 12.41 -11.90
CA SER A 252 1.71 12.93 -10.59
C SER A 252 1.86 14.45 -10.63
N PRO A 253 0.84 15.23 -10.20
CA PRO A 253 0.94 16.68 -10.17
C PRO A 253 2.12 17.08 -9.28
N ASP A 254 3.11 17.77 -9.86
CA ASP A 254 4.34 18.18 -9.17
C ASP A 254 4.07 19.39 -8.26
N GLU A 255 4.90 19.55 -7.22
CA GLU A 255 4.69 20.58 -6.17
C GLU A 255 5.20 21.98 -6.57
N THR A 256 5.78 22.19 -7.75
CA THR A 256 6.66 23.35 -7.99
C THR A 256 6.12 24.52 -8.82
N HIS A 257 4.89 24.54 -9.34
CA HIS A 257 4.44 25.70 -10.14
C HIS A 257 2.98 26.12 -9.89
N PRO A 258 2.73 27.21 -9.12
CA PRO A 258 1.40 27.81 -9.04
C PRO A 258 1.08 28.80 -10.17
N GLU A 259 2.05 29.27 -10.97
CA GLU A 259 1.80 30.33 -11.97
C GLU A 259 2.74 30.24 -13.19
N GLY A 260 2.18 30.36 -14.42
CA GLY A 260 2.92 30.83 -15.61
C GLY A 260 2.86 29.95 -16.87
N TYR A 261 1.92 30.23 -17.77
CA TYR A 261 1.95 29.81 -19.19
C TYR A 261 2.71 30.86 -20.01
N ASP A 262 3.85 30.52 -20.65
CA ASP A 262 4.06 30.69 -22.10
C ASP A 262 5.47 30.25 -22.61
N ASN A 263 5.46 29.75 -23.85
CA ASN A 263 6.58 29.53 -24.80
C ASN A 263 7.66 28.46 -24.51
N PHE A 264 7.76 27.44 -25.39
CA PHE A 264 8.80 27.40 -26.43
C PHE A 264 8.71 26.13 -27.31
N THR A 265 8.85 26.36 -28.62
CA THR A 265 9.10 25.35 -29.67
C THR A 265 10.62 25.24 -29.93
N LYS A 266 11.16 24.01 -30.01
CA LYS A 266 12.04 23.48 -31.09
C LYS A 266 12.91 22.28 -30.66
N PHE A 267 13.07 21.36 -31.63
CA PHE A 267 14.01 20.23 -31.77
C PHE A 267 13.64 18.83 -31.24
N GLY A 268 13.38 17.91 -32.20
CA GLY A 268 14.31 16.81 -32.50
C GLY A 268 14.07 15.43 -31.88
N TYR A 269 13.16 14.64 -32.50
CA TYR A 269 13.11 13.16 -32.58
C TYR A 269 13.69 12.27 -31.44
N ASP A 270 12.84 11.96 -30.45
CA ASP A 270 12.49 10.60 -29.97
C ASP A 270 11.04 10.68 -29.47
N SER A 271 10.10 10.17 -30.28
CA SER A 271 8.71 10.65 -30.32
C SER A 271 7.66 9.75 -29.67
N ARG A 272 8.03 8.85 -28.73
CA ARG A 272 7.04 8.01 -28.02
C ARG A 272 6.90 8.26 -26.52
N GLY A 273 7.95 8.68 -25.82
CA GLY A 273 7.85 9.10 -24.41
C GLY A 273 7.45 10.57 -24.26
N ARG A 274 7.96 11.44 -25.14
CA ARG A 274 7.79 12.90 -25.04
C ARG A 274 6.38 13.39 -25.38
N LYS A 275 5.69 12.77 -26.34
CA LYS A 275 4.28 13.11 -26.65
C LYS A 275 3.30 12.76 -25.54
N ILE A 276 3.67 11.80 -24.71
CA ILE A 276 2.90 11.44 -23.53
C ILE A 276 3.15 12.49 -22.43
N PHE A 277 4.40 12.96 -22.29
CA PHE A 277 4.81 14.00 -21.34
C PHE A 277 4.29 15.41 -21.72
N GLU A 278 4.39 15.81 -22.99
CA GLU A 278 3.87 17.09 -23.51
C GLU A 278 2.34 17.15 -23.51
N PHE A 279 1.65 16.01 -23.61
CA PHE A 279 0.19 15.96 -23.51
C PHE A 279 -0.32 16.11 -22.06
N LEU A 280 0.49 15.75 -21.06
CA LEU A 280 0.12 15.90 -19.64
C LEU A 280 0.22 17.35 -19.16
N LEU A 281 1.09 18.16 -19.79
CA LEU A 281 1.18 19.60 -19.54
C LEU A 281 -0.03 20.40 -20.08
N ASP A 282 -0.84 19.79 -20.95
CA ASP A 282 -2.14 20.33 -21.37
C ASP A 282 -3.30 19.93 -20.42
N PHE A 283 -3.03 19.10 -19.39
CA PHE A 283 -4.04 18.72 -18.39
C PHE A 283 -4.18 19.76 -17.26
N GLU A 284 -3.34 20.82 -17.26
CA GLU A 284 -3.38 21.98 -16.34
C GLU A 284 -4.07 23.23 -16.93
N LYS A 285 -4.80 23.10 -18.05
CA LYS A 285 -5.82 24.09 -18.48
C LYS A 285 -7.22 23.51 -18.33
#